data_AF-A0A8T8SBB9-F1
#
_entry.id   AF-A0A8T8SBB9-F1
#
_cell.length_a   1.000
_cell.length_b   1.000
_cell.length_c   1.000
_cell.angle_alpha   90.00
_cell.angle_beta   90.00
_cell.angle_gamma   90.00
#
_symmetry.space_group_name_H-M   'P 1'
#
loop_
_entity.id
_entity.type
_entity.pdbx_description
1 polymer ?
#
loop_
_entity_poly.entity_id
_entity_poly.type
_entity_poly.pdbx_seq_one_letter_code
_entity_poly.pdbx_strand_id
1 'polypeptide(L)'
;MLLLLQAPQNATIKELLDLMTEAEEFKDIRMRQGEKSNEEIRFPPAKVNGVKEKISLLMQAVLAGLSLQDCLGSKTLGYSPTLDAFTIFRHAPRVVKAMFDIFLAKGHGQALQNAFILLRSINGRSWEGKPAVLRQLEGVGEKIFKILSGAGLLTVSDVASTDPRRIEMLLNRNPPFGDKIVNQAKAFPHFHLDVEQVAEVIQDDGVQLTVKVKVGLQDTGVKVKTNRKESGAALAVCVLTMSSDLTLFDFRKMP
;
A
#
# COMPACT_ATOMS: atom_id res chain seq x y z
N MET A 1 -5.75 -20.03 -6.38
CA MET A 1 -4.36 -20.07 -6.91
C MET A 1 -4.28 -20.32 -8.42
N LEU A 2 -5.03 -21.29 -9.00
CA LEU A 2 -4.95 -21.58 -10.45
C LEU A 2 -5.27 -20.39 -11.35
N LEU A 3 -6.22 -19.54 -10.96
CA LEU A 3 -6.56 -18.32 -11.72
C LEU A 3 -5.39 -17.31 -11.79
N LEU A 4 -4.53 -17.26 -10.77
CA LEU A 4 -3.37 -16.35 -10.76
C LEU A 4 -2.33 -16.74 -11.82
N LEU A 5 -2.29 -18.02 -12.19
CA LEU A 5 -1.41 -18.51 -13.25
C LEU A 5 -1.88 -18.06 -14.64
N GLN A 6 -3.13 -17.62 -14.79
CA GLN A 6 -3.71 -17.17 -16.06
C GLN A 6 -3.63 -15.65 -16.26
N ALA A 7 -3.08 -14.92 -15.28
CA ALA A 7 -2.97 -13.48 -15.35
C ALA A 7 -2.08 -13.04 -16.53
N PRO A 8 -2.45 -11.95 -17.25
CA PRO A 8 -1.70 -11.47 -18.40
C PRO A 8 -0.32 -10.94 -18.02
N GLN A 9 0.60 -10.91 -18.98
CA GLN A 9 1.96 -10.38 -18.77
C GLN A 9 1.98 -8.93 -18.31
N ASN A 10 1.07 -8.13 -18.87
CA ASN A 10 0.96 -6.69 -18.65
C ASN A 10 -0.18 -6.33 -17.70
N ALA A 11 -0.51 -7.24 -16.77
CA ALA A 11 -1.65 -7.08 -15.89
C ALA A 11 -1.59 -5.77 -15.09
N THR A 12 -2.66 -5.00 -15.19
CA THR A 12 -2.87 -3.72 -14.53
C THR A 12 -3.22 -3.89 -13.05
N ILE A 13 -3.07 -2.84 -12.24
CA ILE A 13 -3.47 -2.86 -10.82
C ILE A 13 -4.95 -3.26 -10.65
N LYS A 14 -5.83 -2.84 -11.59
CA LYS A 14 -7.25 -3.22 -11.56
C LYS A 14 -7.42 -4.72 -11.76
N GLU A 15 -6.77 -5.30 -12.76
CA GLU A 15 -6.85 -6.75 -13.03
C GLU A 15 -6.28 -7.58 -11.87
N LEU A 16 -5.19 -7.12 -11.25
CA LEU A 16 -4.63 -7.74 -10.04
C LEU A 16 -5.62 -7.69 -8.86
N LEU A 17 -6.29 -6.56 -8.67
CA LEU A 17 -7.36 -6.40 -7.68
C LEU A 17 -8.49 -7.40 -7.93
N ASP A 18 -8.99 -7.45 -9.17
CA ASP A 18 -10.08 -8.33 -9.59
C ASP A 18 -9.71 -9.80 -9.36
N LEU A 19 -8.53 -10.23 -9.82
CA LEU A 19 -7.99 -11.57 -9.60
C LEU A 19 -7.88 -11.93 -8.11
N MET A 20 -7.52 -10.96 -7.26
CA MET A 20 -7.42 -11.20 -5.82
C MET A 20 -8.77 -11.47 -5.17
N THR A 21 -9.83 -10.80 -5.63
CA THR A 21 -11.17 -10.94 -5.05
C THR A 21 -11.73 -12.36 -5.20
N GLU A 22 -11.15 -13.16 -6.09
CA GLU A 22 -11.51 -14.55 -6.34
C GLU A 22 -10.73 -15.56 -5.49
N ALA A 23 -9.91 -15.09 -4.55
CA ALA A 23 -9.13 -15.95 -3.68
C ALA A 23 -10.03 -16.79 -2.76
N GLU A 24 -9.71 -18.08 -2.60
CA GLU A 24 -10.44 -19.05 -1.76
C GLU A 24 -10.48 -18.59 -0.29
N GLU A 25 -9.46 -17.84 0.13
CA GLU A 25 -9.35 -17.17 1.41
C GLU A 25 -10.53 -16.23 1.76
N PHE A 26 -11.31 -15.82 0.76
CA PHE A 26 -12.42 -14.90 0.92
C PHE A 26 -13.81 -15.55 0.79
N LYS A 27 -13.88 -16.88 0.62
CA LYS A 27 -15.14 -17.61 0.37
C LYS A 27 -16.21 -17.46 1.47
N ASP A 28 -15.79 -17.22 2.71
CA ASP A 28 -16.68 -17.10 3.85
C ASP A 28 -17.35 -15.71 3.93
N ILE A 29 -16.92 -14.76 3.10
CA ILE A 29 -17.52 -13.43 3.00
C ILE A 29 -18.84 -13.54 2.24
N ARG A 30 -19.93 -13.10 2.87
CA ARG A 30 -21.28 -13.18 2.32
C ARG A 30 -21.78 -11.81 1.85
N MET A 31 -22.56 -11.83 0.77
CA MET A 31 -23.32 -10.66 0.33
C MET A 31 -24.44 -10.31 1.32
N ARG A 32 -24.66 -9.01 1.52
CA ARG A 32 -25.77 -8.48 2.32
C ARG A 32 -26.47 -7.38 1.52
N GLN A 33 -27.75 -7.15 1.81
CA GLN A 33 -28.54 -6.15 1.09
C GLN A 33 -28.09 -4.72 1.42
N GLY A 34 -28.17 -3.83 0.44
CA GLY A 34 -27.96 -2.39 0.60
C GLY A 34 -26.57 -1.86 0.22
N GLU A 35 -25.62 -2.74 -0.08
CA GLU A 35 -24.27 -2.34 -0.49
C GLU A 35 -24.28 -1.69 -1.88
N LYS A 36 -23.72 -0.48 -2.01
CA LYS A 36 -23.67 0.29 -3.26
C LYS A 36 -22.24 0.64 -3.63
N SER A 37 -22.00 0.86 -4.92
CA SER A 37 -20.73 1.40 -5.39
C SER A 37 -20.52 2.83 -4.89
N ASN A 38 -19.27 3.26 -4.77
CA ASN A 38 -18.90 4.60 -4.34
C ASN A 38 -17.89 5.18 -5.34
N GLU A 39 -18.18 6.34 -5.91
CA GLU A 39 -17.38 6.97 -6.97
C GLU A 39 -16.02 7.49 -6.47
N GLU A 40 -15.84 7.67 -5.16
CA GLU A 40 -14.57 8.12 -4.57
C GLU A 40 -13.51 7.00 -4.56
N ILE A 41 -13.87 5.74 -4.83
CA ILE A 41 -12.91 4.64 -4.94
C ILE A 41 -12.27 4.62 -6.33
N ARG A 42 -11.04 4.09 -6.42
CA ARG A 42 -10.20 4.20 -7.63
C ARG A 42 -10.75 3.46 -8.85
N PHE A 43 -11.36 2.30 -8.64
CA PHE A 43 -11.90 1.41 -9.68
C PHE A 43 -13.33 1.00 -9.28
N PRO A 44 -14.31 1.91 -9.37
CA PRO A 44 -15.67 1.64 -8.91
C PRO A 44 -16.31 0.54 -9.76
N PRO A 45 -16.89 -0.51 -9.16
CA PRO A 45 -17.67 -1.48 -9.91
C PRO A 45 -18.96 -0.81 -10.42
N ALA A 46 -19.42 -1.21 -11.62
CA ALA A 46 -20.66 -0.68 -12.19
C ALA A 46 -21.89 -1.01 -11.32
N LYS A 47 -21.91 -2.20 -10.71
CA LYS A 47 -22.92 -2.66 -9.75
C LYS A 47 -22.26 -3.59 -8.73
N VAL A 48 -22.78 -3.62 -7.51
CA VAL A 48 -22.31 -4.51 -6.43
C VAL A 48 -23.29 -5.66 -6.28
N ASN A 49 -23.16 -6.66 -7.14
CA ASN A 49 -24.12 -7.76 -7.25
C ASN A 49 -23.58 -9.09 -6.70
N GLY A 50 -22.28 -9.20 -6.45
CA GLY A 50 -21.63 -10.41 -5.97
C GLY A 50 -20.55 -10.14 -4.93
N VAL A 51 -20.08 -11.24 -4.33
CA VAL A 51 -19.05 -11.22 -3.28
C VAL A 51 -17.75 -10.59 -3.80
N LYS A 52 -17.41 -10.78 -5.09
CA LYS A 52 -16.23 -10.21 -5.73
C LYS A 52 -16.27 -8.68 -5.72
N GLU A 53 -17.38 -8.10 -6.18
CA GLU A 53 -17.56 -6.63 -6.20
C GLU A 53 -17.59 -6.05 -4.79
N LYS A 54 -18.17 -6.78 -3.82
CA LYS A 54 -18.13 -6.40 -2.40
C LYS A 54 -16.69 -6.38 -1.85
N ILE A 55 -15.91 -7.43 -2.08
CA ILE A 55 -14.51 -7.50 -1.60
C ILE A 55 -13.70 -6.35 -2.22
N SER A 56 -13.88 -6.13 -3.53
CA SER A 56 -13.25 -5.01 -4.25
C SER A 56 -13.64 -3.68 -3.61
N LEU A 57 -14.93 -3.42 -3.42
CA LEU A 57 -15.44 -2.20 -2.78
C LEU A 57 -14.84 -1.98 -1.39
N LEU A 58 -14.89 -2.99 -0.51
CA LEU A 58 -14.35 -2.92 0.85
C LEU A 58 -12.85 -2.62 0.85
N MET A 59 -12.09 -3.33 0.01
CA MET A 59 -10.64 -3.14 -0.08
C MET A 59 -10.32 -1.72 -0.55
N GLN A 60 -10.95 -1.29 -1.65
CA GLN A 60 -10.70 0.02 -2.22
C GLN A 60 -11.14 1.17 -1.30
N ALA A 61 -12.23 1.02 -0.56
CA ALA A 61 -12.68 2.00 0.44
C ALA A 61 -11.67 2.16 1.58
N VAL A 62 -11.13 1.05 2.11
CA VAL A 62 -10.04 1.12 3.11
C VAL A 62 -8.82 1.82 2.53
N LEU A 63 -8.40 1.48 1.30
CA LEU A 63 -7.23 2.08 0.64
C LEU A 63 -7.42 3.55 0.29
N ALA A 64 -8.64 3.99 0.00
CA ALA A 64 -9.00 5.39 -0.24
C ALA A 64 -9.15 6.20 1.06
N GLY A 65 -9.33 5.54 2.19
CA GLY A 65 -9.52 6.19 3.49
C GLY A 65 -10.93 6.64 3.77
N LEU A 66 -11.89 5.93 3.20
CA LEU A 66 -13.31 6.18 3.39
C LEU A 66 -13.86 5.40 4.58
N SER A 67 -14.88 5.95 5.22
CA SER A 67 -15.72 5.25 6.17
C SER A 67 -16.42 4.07 5.49
N LEU A 68 -16.18 2.86 5.98
CA LEU A 68 -16.85 1.65 5.47
C LEU A 68 -18.36 1.68 5.70
N GLN A 69 -18.82 2.37 6.74
CA GLN A 69 -20.25 2.54 6.99
C GLN A 69 -20.90 3.41 5.91
N ASP A 70 -20.20 4.46 5.49
CA ASP A 70 -20.70 5.39 4.45
C ASP A 70 -20.65 4.73 3.07
N CYS A 71 -19.61 3.96 2.76
CA CYS A 71 -19.49 3.25 1.48
C CYS A 71 -20.59 2.19 1.26
N LEU A 72 -21.04 1.50 2.31
CA LEU A 72 -21.98 0.39 2.16
C LEU A 72 -23.44 0.79 2.37
N GLY A 73 -23.72 2.06 2.72
CA GLY A 73 -25.08 2.57 2.94
C GLY A 73 -25.87 1.83 4.02
N SER A 74 -25.24 0.90 4.75
CA SER A 74 -25.91 -0.06 5.60
C SER A 74 -25.96 0.46 7.02
N LYS A 75 -27.14 0.96 7.42
CA LYS A 75 -27.53 1.15 8.83
C LYS A 75 -28.07 -0.14 9.45
N THR A 76 -27.69 -1.30 8.93
CA THR A 76 -28.24 -2.59 9.36
C THR A 76 -27.65 -2.98 10.72
N LEU A 77 -28.51 -3.07 11.74
CA LEU A 77 -28.13 -3.53 13.08
C LEU A 77 -27.42 -4.90 13.02
N GLY A 78 -26.27 -5.02 13.68
CA GLY A 78 -25.54 -6.30 13.81
C GLY A 78 -24.61 -6.66 12.65
N TYR A 79 -24.52 -5.86 11.59
CA TYR A 79 -23.53 -6.03 10.53
C TYR A 79 -22.34 -5.08 10.72
N SER A 80 -21.13 -5.64 10.70
CA SER A 80 -19.89 -4.86 10.81
C SER A 80 -19.04 -5.05 9.55
N PRO A 81 -19.16 -4.15 8.54
CA PRO A 81 -18.26 -4.07 7.39
C PRO A 81 -16.77 -4.13 7.73
N THR A 82 -16.43 -3.60 8.92
CA THR A 82 -15.08 -3.60 9.45
C THR A 82 -14.55 -5.00 9.73
N LEU A 83 -15.40 -5.98 10.07
CA LEU A 83 -14.99 -7.38 10.26
C LEU A 83 -14.68 -8.06 8.94
N ASP A 84 -15.52 -7.85 7.93
CA ASP A 84 -15.27 -8.34 6.57
C ASP A 84 -13.96 -7.74 6.03
N ALA A 85 -13.77 -6.42 6.17
CA ALA A 85 -12.52 -5.74 5.81
C ALA A 85 -11.31 -6.26 6.63
N PHE A 86 -11.47 -6.53 7.92
CA PHE A 86 -10.39 -7.11 8.73
C PHE A 86 -9.94 -8.47 8.19
N THR A 87 -10.89 -9.35 7.84
CA THR A 87 -10.62 -10.65 7.22
C THR A 87 -9.92 -10.49 5.86
N ILE A 88 -10.40 -9.56 5.03
CA ILE A 88 -9.79 -9.25 3.73
C ILE A 88 -8.32 -8.85 3.92
N PHE A 89 -8.03 -7.85 4.75
CA PHE A 89 -6.66 -7.34 4.95
C PHE A 89 -5.76 -8.30 5.72
N ARG A 90 -6.31 -9.27 6.45
CA ARG A 90 -5.54 -10.36 7.07
C ARG A 90 -4.94 -11.29 6.01
N HIS A 91 -5.67 -11.57 4.93
CA HIS A 91 -5.26 -12.54 3.92
C HIS A 91 -4.72 -11.90 2.63
N ALA A 92 -5.12 -10.68 2.27
CA ALA A 92 -4.68 -10.01 1.05
C ALA A 92 -3.14 -9.95 0.87
N PRO A 93 -2.31 -9.66 1.90
CA PRO A 93 -0.86 -9.62 1.73
C PRO A 93 -0.25 -10.93 1.22
N ARG A 94 -0.74 -12.09 1.68
CA ARG A 94 -0.20 -13.39 1.23
C ARG A 94 -0.63 -13.72 -0.19
N VAL A 95 -1.85 -13.34 -0.58
CA VAL A 95 -2.35 -13.54 -1.95
C VAL A 95 -1.55 -12.69 -2.94
N VAL A 96 -1.28 -11.42 -2.60
CA VAL A 96 -0.47 -10.53 -3.46
C VAL A 96 0.98 -11.00 -3.55
N LYS A 97 1.56 -11.50 -2.45
CA LYS A 97 2.91 -12.11 -2.48
C LYS A 97 2.95 -13.32 -3.42
N ALA A 98 1.93 -14.17 -3.40
CA ALA A 98 1.85 -15.29 -4.34
C ALA A 98 1.77 -14.79 -5.81
N MET A 99 1.01 -13.72 -6.08
CA MET A 99 1.00 -13.08 -7.41
C MET A 99 2.39 -12.56 -7.79
N PHE A 100 3.06 -11.86 -6.86
CA PHE A 100 4.41 -11.34 -7.05
C PHE A 100 5.39 -12.46 -7.40
N ASP A 101 5.40 -13.56 -6.65
CA ASP A 101 6.29 -14.70 -6.89
C ASP A 101 6.01 -15.36 -8.25
N ILE A 102 4.75 -15.48 -8.66
CA ILE A 102 4.36 -15.99 -9.98
C ILE A 102 4.86 -15.07 -11.09
N PHE A 103 4.67 -13.75 -10.97
CA PHE A 103 5.10 -12.79 -11.99
C PHE A 103 6.61 -12.68 -12.09
N LEU A 104 7.30 -12.82 -10.97
CA LEU A 104 8.76 -12.90 -10.91
C LEU A 104 9.25 -14.14 -11.66
N ALA A 105 8.69 -15.32 -11.37
CA ALA A 105 9.06 -16.57 -12.04
C ALA A 105 8.77 -16.56 -13.55
N LYS A 106 7.75 -15.81 -13.99
CA LYS A 106 7.41 -15.67 -15.41
C LYS A 106 8.12 -14.53 -16.15
N GLY A 107 8.88 -13.68 -15.44
CA GLY A 107 9.50 -12.49 -16.06
C GLY A 107 8.49 -11.41 -16.49
N HIS A 108 7.29 -11.40 -15.91
CA HIS A 108 6.24 -10.43 -16.24
C HIS A 108 6.48 -9.09 -15.53
N GLY A 109 7.41 -8.27 -16.04
CA GLY A 109 7.88 -7.07 -15.35
C GLY A 109 6.78 -6.07 -14.98
N GLN A 110 5.87 -5.72 -15.89
CA GLN A 110 4.77 -4.79 -15.59
C GLN A 110 3.82 -5.33 -14.50
N ALA A 111 3.38 -6.59 -14.63
CA ALA A 111 2.53 -7.22 -13.61
C ALA A 111 3.25 -7.32 -12.25
N LEU A 112 4.55 -7.60 -12.26
CA LEU A 112 5.40 -7.65 -11.06
C LEU A 112 5.49 -6.30 -10.35
N GLN A 113 5.74 -5.22 -11.10
CA GLN A 113 5.75 -3.85 -10.57
C GLN A 113 4.40 -3.49 -9.96
N ASN A 114 3.30 -3.79 -10.66
CA ASN A 114 1.95 -3.53 -10.17
C ASN A 114 1.61 -4.36 -8.92
N ALA A 115 2.03 -5.62 -8.85
CA ALA A 115 1.88 -6.46 -7.65
C ALA A 115 2.65 -5.88 -6.46
N PHE A 116 3.84 -5.31 -6.69
CA PHE A 116 4.62 -4.65 -5.66
C PHE A 116 3.94 -3.38 -5.11
N ILE A 117 3.41 -2.52 -6.00
CA ILE A 117 2.60 -1.35 -5.64
C ILE A 117 1.38 -1.76 -4.81
N LEU A 118 0.68 -2.81 -5.25
CA LEU A 118 -0.50 -3.32 -4.57
C LEU A 118 -0.17 -3.90 -3.20
N LEU A 119 0.94 -4.64 -3.07
CA LEU A 119 1.40 -5.20 -1.80
C LEU A 119 1.73 -4.09 -0.80
N ARG A 120 2.43 -3.04 -1.22
CA ARG A 120 2.71 -1.86 -0.38
C ARG A 120 1.42 -1.17 0.02
N SER A 121 0.50 -1.00 -0.92
CA SER A 121 -0.79 -0.34 -0.66
C SER A 121 -1.62 -1.10 0.38
N ILE A 122 -1.67 -2.44 0.28
CA ILE A 122 -2.43 -3.30 1.20
C ILE A 122 -1.82 -3.31 2.59
N ASN A 123 -0.49 -3.49 2.70
CA ASN A 123 0.19 -3.46 4.01
C ASN A 123 0.07 -2.08 4.67
N GLY A 124 0.21 -1.02 3.89
CA GLY A 124 0.06 0.36 4.35
C GLY A 124 -1.39 0.82 4.50
N ARG A 125 -2.37 -0.01 4.13
CA ARG A 125 -3.81 0.30 4.10
C ARG A 125 -4.15 1.62 3.39
N SER A 126 -3.36 2.00 2.40
CA SER A 126 -3.51 3.24 1.64
C SER A 126 -3.06 3.01 0.21
N TRP A 127 -3.74 3.60 -0.76
CA TRP A 127 -3.18 3.68 -2.10
C TRP A 127 -1.81 4.36 -2.11
N GLU A 128 -0.88 3.80 -2.87
CA GLU A 128 0.43 4.40 -3.08
C GLU A 128 0.31 5.81 -3.67
N GLY A 129 1.08 6.75 -3.11
CA GLY A 129 1.07 8.16 -3.50
C GLY A 129 -0.19 8.93 -3.09
N LYS A 130 -1.10 8.35 -2.29
CA LYS A 130 -2.30 9.06 -1.80
C LYS A 130 -2.15 9.52 -0.35
N PRO A 131 -2.80 10.64 0.04
CA PRO A 131 -2.68 11.20 1.40
C PRO A 131 -3.23 10.31 2.52
N ALA A 132 -4.02 9.29 2.16
CA ALA A 132 -4.54 8.33 3.11
C ALA A 132 -3.43 7.53 3.85
N VAL A 133 -2.17 7.63 3.40
CA VAL A 133 -0.96 7.10 4.07
C VAL A 133 -0.75 7.68 5.46
N LEU A 134 -1.21 8.91 5.70
CA LEU A 134 -1.08 9.57 7.00
C LEU A 134 -1.81 8.84 8.13
N ARG A 135 -2.79 7.98 7.80
CA ARG A 135 -3.50 7.12 8.77
C ARG A 135 -2.61 6.05 9.40
N GLN A 136 -1.39 5.86 8.90
CA GLN A 136 -0.40 5.01 9.56
C GLN A 136 0.15 5.66 10.84
N LEU A 137 -0.02 6.97 11.01
CA LEU A 137 0.30 7.67 12.26
C LEU A 137 -0.82 7.41 13.28
N GLU A 138 -0.45 6.92 14.45
CA GLU A 138 -1.39 6.65 15.54
C GLU A 138 -2.14 7.91 15.93
N GLY A 139 -3.47 7.81 16.02
CA GLY A 139 -4.36 8.93 16.28
C GLY A 139 -4.82 9.69 15.03
N VAL A 140 -4.31 9.36 13.84
CA VAL A 140 -4.78 9.95 12.57
C VAL A 140 -5.88 9.08 11.96
N GLY A 141 -7.14 9.46 12.22
CA GLY A 141 -8.32 8.89 11.56
C GLY A 141 -8.71 9.63 10.27
N GLU A 142 -9.87 9.25 9.70
CA GLU A 142 -10.40 9.82 8.46
C GLU A 142 -10.48 11.35 8.47
N LYS A 143 -11.11 11.92 9.50
CA LYS A 143 -11.27 13.36 9.65
C LYS A 143 -9.92 14.09 9.71
N ILE A 144 -8.95 13.53 10.43
CA ILE A 144 -7.66 14.19 10.67
C ILE A 144 -6.83 14.20 9.38
N PHE A 145 -6.72 13.07 8.67
CA PHE A 145 -5.92 13.07 7.44
C PHE A 145 -6.53 13.98 6.38
N LYS A 146 -7.88 14.06 6.27
CA LYS A 146 -8.56 14.97 5.33
C LYS A 146 -8.22 16.44 5.61
N ILE A 147 -8.19 16.85 6.89
CA ILE A 147 -7.78 18.21 7.30
C ILE A 147 -6.31 18.45 6.96
N LEU A 148 -5.43 17.52 7.30
CA LEU A 148 -3.98 17.64 7.00
C LEU A 148 -3.72 17.73 5.49
N SER A 149 -4.36 16.87 4.69
CA SER A 149 -4.22 16.90 3.24
C SER A 149 -4.79 18.19 2.62
N GLY A 150 -5.91 18.69 3.14
CA GLY A 150 -6.47 19.99 2.73
C GLY A 150 -5.55 21.17 3.04
N ALA A 151 -4.69 21.04 4.07
CA ALA A 151 -3.67 22.01 4.43
C ALA A 151 -2.32 21.80 3.70
N GLY A 152 -2.28 20.91 2.70
CA GLY A 152 -1.09 20.63 1.89
C GLY A 152 -0.09 19.66 2.52
N LEU A 153 -0.44 18.98 3.61
CA LEU A 153 0.37 17.92 4.19
C LEU A 153 -0.10 16.59 3.59
N LEU A 154 0.59 16.12 2.55
CA LEU A 154 0.15 14.98 1.74
C LEU A 154 0.92 13.69 2.08
N THR A 155 2.14 13.82 2.59
CA THR A 155 3.04 12.69 2.86
C THR A 155 3.49 12.65 4.33
N VAL A 156 4.00 11.49 4.76
CA VAL A 156 4.60 11.34 6.10
C VAL A 156 5.79 12.28 6.26
N SER A 157 6.56 12.53 5.18
CA SER A 157 7.69 13.46 5.19
C SER A 157 7.25 14.92 5.41
N ASP A 158 6.14 15.33 4.79
CA ASP A 158 5.56 16.67 5.01
C ASP A 158 5.21 16.87 6.49
N VAL A 159 4.59 15.86 7.10
CA VAL A 159 4.24 15.88 8.53
C VAL A 159 5.49 15.88 9.42
N ALA A 160 6.50 15.08 9.10
CA ALA A 160 7.76 15.02 9.84
C ALA A 160 8.51 16.37 9.84
N SER A 161 8.35 17.16 8.77
CA SER A 161 9.01 18.46 8.57
C SER A 161 8.17 19.65 9.05
N THR A 162 6.96 19.42 9.55
CA THR A 162 6.04 20.47 9.98
C THR A 162 6.23 20.85 11.45
N ASP A 163 6.05 22.14 11.79
CA ASP A 163 5.99 22.59 13.19
C ASP A 163 4.79 21.92 13.91
N PRO A 164 5.02 21.18 15.02
CA PRO A 164 3.96 20.61 15.87
C PRO A 164 2.80 21.56 16.16
N ARG A 165 3.08 22.85 16.40
CA ARG A 165 2.06 23.85 16.73
C ARG A 165 1.11 24.10 15.56
N ARG A 166 1.60 24.04 14.31
CA ARG A 166 0.76 24.15 13.10
C ARG A 166 -0.23 23.00 13.03
N ILE A 167 0.19 21.78 13.35
CA ILE A 167 -0.69 20.60 13.37
C ILE A 167 -1.78 20.77 14.44
N GLU A 168 -1.41 21.24 15.62
CA GLU A 168 -2.35 21.51 16.72
C GLU A 168 -3.39 22.58 16.36
N MET A 169 -2.95 23.67 15.73
CA MET A 169 -3.86 24.71 15.22
C MET A 169 -4.81 24.18 14.16
N LEU A 170 -4.31 23.45 13.15
CA LEU A 170 -5.13 22.88 12.08
C LEU A 170 -6.20 21.92 12.62
N LEU A 171 -5.87 21.16 13.65
CA LEU A 171 -6.73 20.11 14.20
C LEU A 171 -7.53 20.55 15.43
N ASN A 172 -7.37 21.79 15.89
CA ASN A 172 -7.93 22.31 17.14
C ASN A 172 -7.64 21.36 18.33
N ARG A 173 -6.37 21.01 18.51
CA ARG A 173 -5.88 20.14 19.59
C ARG A 173 -4.87 20.89 20.44
N ASN A 174 -4.75 20.48 21.71
CA ASN A 174 -3.76 21.03 22.62
C ASN A 174 -2.44 20.24 22.55
N PRO A 175 -1.31 20.88 22.92
CA PRO A 175 -0.07 20.17 23.23
C PRO A 175 -0.30 18.98 24.17
N PRO A 176 0.41 17.85 24.00
CA PRO A 176 1.50 17.59 23.05
C PRO A 176 1.05 16.79 21.80
N PHE A 177 -0.15 17.06 21.26
CA PHE A 177 -0.69 16.25 20.16
C PHE A 177 0.15 16.36 18.88
N GLY A 178 0.57 17.58 18.52
CA GLY A 178 1.42 17.83 17.36
C GLY A 178 2.77 17.13 17.50
N ASP A 179 3.40 17.24 18.67
CA ASP A 179 4.69 16.61 18.95
C ASP A 179 4.62 15.09 18.77
N LYS A 180 3.54 14.46 19.27
CA LYS A 180 3.34 13.02 19.10
C LYS A 180 3.26 12.61 17.64
N ILE A 181 2.52 13.36 16.82
CA ILE A 181 2.36 13.03 15.39
C ILE A 181 3.68 13.26 14.63
N VAL A 182 4.35 14.39 14.85
CA VAL A 182 5.63 14.72 14.19
C VAL A 182 6.70 13.70 14.56
N ASN A 183 6.81 13.34 15.85
CA ASN A 183 7.79 12.36 16.29
C ASN A 183 7.51 10.96 15.72
N GLN A 184 6.24 10.55 15.62
CA GLN A 184 5.89 9.31 14.91
C GLN A 184 6.29 9.36 13.44
N ALA A 185 6.03 10.47 12.74
CA ALA A 185 6.39 10.62 11.33
C ALA A 185 7.92 10.60 11.12
N LYS A 186 8.70 11.24 12.01
CA LYS A 186 10.17 11.17 12.00
C LYS A 186 10.73 9.77 12.27
N ALA A 187 9.95 8.92 12.93
CA ALA A 187 10.33 7.54 13.23
C ALA A 187 10.19 6.59 12.02
N PHE A 188 9.57 7.03 10.93
CA PHE A 188 9.50 6.24 9.70
C PHE A 188 10.89 6.02 9.10
N PRO A 189 11.13 4.89 8.45
CA PRO A 189 12.43 4.60 7.85
C PRO A 189 12.68 5.52 6.64
N HIS A 190 13.83 6.18 6.62
CA HIS A 190 14.27 7.06 5.54
C HIS A 190 15.38 6.36 4.76
N PHE A 191 15.01 5.75 3.63
CA PHE A 191 15.95 5.08 2.74
C PHE A 191 16.53 6.05 1.71
N HIS A 192 17.81 5.92 1.40
CA HIS A 192 18.44 6.52 0.24
C HIS A 192 19.05 5.45 -0.65
N LEU A 193 19.16 5.76 -1.94
CA LEU A 193 19.64 4.87 -2.98
C LEU A 193 20.74 5.58 -3.75
N ASP A 194 21.95 5.03 -3.74
CA ASP A 194 23.03 5.45 -4.63
C ASP A 194 23.21 4.40 -5.72
N VAL A 195 23.09 4.84 -6.97
CA VAL A 195 23.21 3.99 -8.16
C VAL A 195 24.40 4.46 -8.96
N GLU A 196 25.35 3.56 -9.22
CA GLU A 196 26.60 3.86 -9.93
C GLU A 196 26.83 2.83 -11.04
N GLN A 197 27.06 3.28 -12.27
CA GLN A 197 27.53 2.42 -13.36
C GLN A 197 29.03 2.17 -13.18
N VAL A 198 29.41 0.92 -12.97
CA VAL A 198 30.80 0.53 -12.64
C VAL A 198 31.53 -0.03 -13.86
N ALA A 199 30.81 -0.63 -14.81
CA ALA A 199 31.38 -1.13 -16.04
C ALA A 199 30.36 -1.14 -17.17
N GLU A 200 30.87 -0.99 -18.39
CA GLU A 200 30.13 -1.10 -19.64
C GLU A 200 30.98 -1.87 -20.64
N VAL A 201 30.41 -2.91 -21.23
CA VAL A 201 31.05 -3.71 -22.28
C VAL A 201 30.10 -3.76 -23.47
N ILE A 202 30.55 -3.19 -24.58
CA ILE A 202 29.83 -3.26 -25.87
C ILE A 202 30.23 -4.58 -26.54
N GLN A 203 29.22 -5.37 -26.90
CA GLN A 203 29.34 -6.65 -27.61
C GLN A 203 28.58 -6.55 -28.93
N ASP A 204 28.85 -7.45 -29.87
CA ASP A 204 28.22 -7.42 -31.20
C ASP A 204 26.68 -7.59 -31.13
N ASP A 205 26.17 -8.21 -30.06
CA ASP A 205 24.75 -8.50 -29.83
C ASP A 205 24.09 -7.60 -28.77
N GLY A 206 24.82 -6.68 -28.14
CA GLY A 206 24.25 -5.76 -27.15
C GLY A 206 25.26 -5.06 -26.25
N VAL A 207 24.74 -4.44 -25.19
CA VAL A 207 25.55 -3.74 -24.17
C VAL A 207 25.34 -4.41 -22.82
N GLN A 208 26.44 -4.82 -22.18
CA GLN A 208 26.43 -5.34 -20.82
C GLN A 208 26.82 -4.22 -19.84
N LEU A 209 25.89 -3.86 -18.96
CA LEU A 209 26.09 -2.86 -17.90
C LEU A 209 26.24 -3.54 -16.54
N THR A 210 27.25 -3.13 -15.78
CA THR A 210 27.38 -3.49 -14.35
C THR A 210 27.01 -2.28 -13.52
N VAL A 211 25.91 -2.38 -12.77
CA VAL A 211 25.40 -1.32 -11.90
C VAL A 211 25.57 -1.72 -10.44
N LYS A 212 26.18 -0.84 -9.66
CA LYS A 212 26.28 -0.96 -8.21
C LYS A 212 25.18 -0.13 -7.57
N VAL A 213 24.36 -0.81 -6.76
CA VAL A 213 23.27 -0.19 -6.02
C VAL A 213 23.61 -0.27 -4.54
N LYS A 214 23.78 0.89 -3.90
CA LYS A 214 23.91 1.01 -2.44
C LYS A 214 22.58 1.51 -1.89
N VAL A 215 22.09 0.85 -0.85
CA VAL A 215 20.90 1.28 -0.13
C VAL A 215 21.33 1.59 1.29
N GLY A 216 21.04 2.81 1.75
CA GLY A 216 21.28 3.19 3.12
C GLY A 216 19.98 3.54 3.84
N LEU A 217 19.94 3.28 5.14
CA LEU A 217 18.88 3.71 6.04
C LEU A 217 19.44 4.83 6.91
N GLN A 218 18.83 6.00 6.87
CA GLN A 218 19.21 7.11 7.73
C GLN A 218 18.77 6.83 9.17
N ASP A 219 19.71 6.96 10.12
CA ASP A 219 19.38 6.96 11.54
C ASP A 219 18.71 8.28 11.90
N THR A 220 17.43 8.22 12.24
CA THR A 220 16.64 9.38 12.64
C THR A 220 16.76 9.69 14.13
N GLY A 221 17.45 8.84 14.91
CA GLY A 221 17.56 8.94 16.37
C GLY A 221 16.25 8.67 17.12
N VAL A 222 15.16 8.34 16.41
CA VAL A 222 13.84 8.12 17.01
C VAL A 222 13.65 6.63 17.28
N LYS A 223 13.55 6.27 18.58
CA LYS A 223 13.21 4.90 18.99
C LYS A 223 11.73 4.61 18.72
N VAL A 224 11.42 3.84 17.68
CA VAL A 224 10.06 3.34 17.43
C VAL A 224 9.66 2.39 18.56
N LYS A 225 8.73 2.80 19.43
CA LYS A 225 8.06 1.88 20.35
C LYS A 225 7.00 1.12 19.56
N THR A 226 7.28 -0.11 19.16
CA THR A 226 6.24 -1.00 18.63
C THR A 226 5.54 -1.70 19.79
N ASN A 227 4.21 -1.87 19.72
CA ASN A 227 3.44 -2.65 20.72
C ASN A 227 3.80 -4.15 20.75
N ARG A 228 4.69 -4.61 19.86
CA ARG A 228 5.25 -5.96 19.86
C ARG A 228 6.64 -5.88 20.50
N LYS A 229 6.81 -6.57 21.64
CA LYS A 229 8.08 -6.74 22.38
C LYS A 229 9.31 -6.69 21.46
N GLU A 230 10.17 -5.69 21.68
CA GLU A 230 11.62 -5.64 21.41
C GLU A 230 12.22 -6.09 20.06
N SER A 231 11.45 -6.53 19.07
CA SER A 231 11.97 -6.66 17.70
C SER A 231 11.67 -5.37 16.96
N GLY A 232 12.68 -4.56 16.69
CA GLY A 232 12.60 -3.53 15.66
C GLY A 232 11.96 -4.11 14.40
N ALA A 233 11.21 -3.30 13.66
CA ALA A 233 10.56 -3.77 12.44
C ALA A 233 11.62 -4.44 11.55
N ALA A 234 11.43 -5.71 11.18
CA ALA A 234 12.28 -6.36 10.21
C ALA A 234 12.10 -5.60 8.89
N LEU A 235 13.07 -4.75 8.58
CA LEU A 235 13.13 -4.07 7.30
C LEU A 235 13.62 -5.08 6.27
N ALA A 236 13.23 -4.84 5.03
CA ALA A 236 13.79 -5.53 3.89
C ALA A 236 13.75 -4.57 2.73
N VAL A 237 14.82 -4.53 1.95
CA VAL A 237 14.89 -3.75 0.72
C VAL A 237 14.72 -4.69 -0.45
N CYS A 238 13.72 -4.41 -1.28
CA CYS A 238 13.55 -5.08 -2.56
C CYS A 238 14.01 -4.15 -3.68
N VAL A 239 15.02 -4.56 -4.43
CA VAL A 239 15.52 -3.87 -5.63
C VAL A 239 15.01 -4.62 -6.85
N LEU A 240 14.21 -3.92 -7.66
CA LEU A 240 13.63 -4.43 -8.89
C LEU A 240 14.26 -3.67 -10.05
N THR A 241 15.00 -4.37 -10.93
CA THR A 241 15.71 -3.79 -12.07
C THR A 241 14.97 -4.14 -13.34
N MET A 242 14.51 -3.11 -14.06
CA MET A 242 13.70 -3.25 -15.26
C MET A 242 14.10 -2.20 -16.29
N SER A 243 13.87 -2.49 -17.57
CA SER A 243 13.98 -1.51 -18.65
C SER A 243 12.79 -0.53 -18.64
N SER A 244 12.88 0.54 -19.45
CA SER A 244 11.80 1.52 -19.62
C SER A 244 10.52 0.93 -20.23
N ASP A 245 10.64 -0.14 -21.01
CA ASP A 245 9.54 -0.94 -21.57
C ASP A 245 9.01 -2.01 -20.58
N LEU A 246 9.45 -1.97 -19.32
CA LEU A 246 9.02 -2.87 -18.26
C LEU A 246 9.42 -4.34 -18.46
N THR A 247 10.50 -4.59 -19.20
CA THR A 247 11.15 -5.90 -19.25
C THR A 247 11.99 -6.10 -17.98
N LEU A 248 11.84 -7.26 -17.35
CA LEU A 248 12.53 -7.60 -16.11
C LEU A 248 13.96 -8.07 -16.37
N PHE A 249 14.93 -7.48 -15.68
CA PHE A 249 16.34 -7.93 -15.70
C PHE A 249 16.75 -8.64 -14.42
N ASP A 250 16.42 -8.08 -13.25
CA ASP A 250 16.88 -8.60 -11.97
C ASP A 250 15.92 -8.24 -10.83
N PHE A 251 15.89 -9.09 -9.80
CA PHE A 251 15.18 -8.84 -8.56
C PHE A 251 16.03 -9.32 -7.38
N ARG A 252 16.30 -8.42 -6.43
CA ARG A 252 17.04 -8.73 -5.22
C ARG A 252 16.27 -8.30 -3.99
N LYS A 253 16.27 -9.16 -2.97
CA LYS A 253 15.74 -8.85 -1.65
C LYS A 253 16.88 -8.92 -0.63
N MET A 254 17.08 -7.82 0.08
CA MET A 254 18.08 -7.68 1.13
C MET A 254 17.37 -7.47 2.49
N PRO A 255 17.91 -8.01 3.59
CA PRO A 255 17.42 -7.70 4.94
C PRO A 255 17.73 -6.24 5.33
#